data_AF-A0A172Q972-F1
#
_entry.id   AF-A0A172Q972-F1
#
_cell.length_a   1.000
_cell.length_b   1.000
_cell.length_c   1.000
_cell.angle_alpha   90.00
_cell.angle_beta   90.00
_cell.angle_gamma   90.00
#
_symmetry.space_group_name_H-M   'P 1'
#
loop_
_entity.id
_entity.type
_entity.pdbx_description
1 polymer ?
#
loop_
_entity_poly.entity_id
_entity_poly.type
_entity_poly.pdbx_seq_one_letter_code
_entity_poly.pdbx_strand_id
1 'polypeptide(L)'
;MNYDERIAALEAFKTAVSSGSTTDNVSGTSSDVSGWEGDAKPKFDDYIEEVKSDSKSIAGKKASFLTDVDGQITAIQTQLETEVNLNKFVATSIYDSKDSSKNKSLRRAAVNNLSVDESVKKRLLKLI
;
A
#
# COMPACT_ATOMS: atom_id res chain seq x y z
N MET A 1 -15.22 7.39 -2.59
CA MET A 1 -13.77 7.34 -2.81
C MET A 1 -13.50 6.25 -3.83
N ASN A 2 -12.94 6.61 -4.97
CA ASN A 2 -12.69 5.70 -6.08
C ASN A 2 -11.40 4.87 -5.86
N TYR A 3 -11.10 3.89 -6.73
CA TYR A 3 -9.88 3.07 -6.58
C TYR A 3 -8.58 3.91 -6.49
N ASP A 4 -8.41 4.92 -7.33
CA ASP A 4 -7.22 5.80 -7.31
C ASP A 4 -7.08 6.52 -5.97
N GLU A 5 -8.17 7.09 -5.46
CA GLU A 5 -8.19 7.81 -4.19
C GLU A 5 -7.93 6.89 -3.00
N ARG A 6 -8.43 5.65 -3.04
CA ARG A 6 -8.15 4.63 -2.01
C ARG A 6 -6.67 4.23 -1.98
N ILE A 7 -6.08 4.00 -3.15
CA ILE A 7 -4.65 3.68 -3.28
C ILE A 7 -3.82 4.85 -2.76
N ALA A 8 -4.11 6.08 -3.21
CA ALA A 8 -3.38 7.27 -2.79
C ALA A 8 -3.48 7.53 -1.28
N ALA A 9 -4.66 7.32 -0.67
CA ALA A 9 -4.84 7.46 0.76
C ALA A 9 -4.00 6.45 1.56
N LEU A 10 -3.96 5.18 1.10
CA LEU A 10 -3.12 4.14 1.72
C LEU A 10 -1.62 4.41 1.53
N GLU A 11 -1.19 4.90 0.38
CA GLU A 11 0.20 5.29 0.13
C GLU A 11 0.63 6.48 1.02
N ALA A 12 -0.25 7.46 1.20
CA ALA A 12 -0.01 8.58 2.11
C ALA A 12 0.10 8.11 3.56
N PHE A 13 -0.81 7.24 3.99
CA PHE A 13 -0.77 6.63 5.31
C PHE A 13 0.49 5.77 5.52
N LYS A 14 0.86 4.94 4.54
CA LYS A 14 2.09 4.15 4.54
C LYS A 14 3.32 5.04 4.72
N THR A 15 3.39 6.14 3.99
CA THR A 15 4.46 7.14 4.10
C THR A 15 4.54 7.72 5.50
N ALA A 16 3.40 8.14 6.06
CA ALA A 16 3.34 8.69 7.42
C ALA A 16 3.85 7.69 8.46
N VAL A 17 3.39 6.43 8.40
CA VAL A 17 3.85 5.37 9.33
C VAL A 17 5.33 5.05 9.11
N SER A 18 5.79 4.99 7.86
CA SER A 18 7.19 4.71 7.52
C SER A 18 8.14 5.76 8.09
N SER A 19 7.70 7.02 8.16
CA SER A 19 8.49 8.14 8.71
C SER A 19 8.70 8.09 10.23
N GLY A 20 7.83 7.42 10.99
CA GLY A 20 7.99 7.26 12.43
C GLY A 20 9.18 6.34 12.77
N SER A 21 10.07 6.72 13.69
CA SER A 21 11.21 5.88 14.04
C SER A 21 10.81 4.76 15.01
N THR A 22 11.09 3.52 14.62
CA THR A 22 11.06 2.34 15.49
C THR A 22 12.29 1.47 15.22
N THR A 23 13.39 2.10 14.78
CA THR A 23 14.62 1.38 14.45
C THR A 23 15.21 0.77 15.70
N ASP A 24 15.56 -0.51 15.63
CA ASP A 24 16.21 -1.19 16.73
C ASP A 24 17.69 -0.78 16.83
N ASN A 25 17.96 0.25 17.63
CA ASN A 25 19.29 0.80 17.84
C ASN A 25 20.05 0.17 19.02
N VAL A 26 19.39 -0.69 19.80
CA VAL A 26 19.91 -1.21 21.07
C VAL A 26 20.28 -2.70 21.02
N SER A 27 19.89 -3.40 19.95
CA SER A 27 20.27 -4.82 19.74
C SER A 27 21.77 -5.09 19.85
N GLY A 28 22.61 -4.15 19.41
CA GLY A 28 24.07 -4.25 19.49
C GLY A 28 24.68 -3.70 20.78
N THR A 29 23.89 -3.15 21.69
CA THR A 29 24.39 -2.55 22.93
C THR A 29 24.82 -3.64 23.91
N SER A 30 26.05 -3.58 24.38
CA SER A 30 26.51 -4.45 25.46
C SER A 30 25.90 -4.02 26.79
N SER A 31 25.49 -4.99 27.62
CA SER A 31 25.16 -4.75 29.03
C SER A 31 26.39 -4.81 29.93
N ASP A 32 27.57 -5.16 29.38
CA ASP A 32 28.81 -5.21 30.13
C ASP A 32 29.38 -3.82 30.39
N VAL A 33 29.55 -3.53 31.67
CA VAL A 33 30.21 -2.32 32.17
C VAL A 33 31.45 -2.75 32.93
N SER A 34 32.61 -2.30 32.48
CA SER A 34 33.89 -2.67 33.07
C SER A 34 33.96 -2.28 34.55
N GLY A 35 34.36 -3.23 35.40
CA GLY A 35 34.50 -3.03 36.85
C GLY A 35 33.17 -2.99 37.61
N TRP A 36 32.03 -3.25 36.96
CA TRP A 36 30.75 -3.32 37.65
C TRP A 36 30.48 -4.73 38.17
N GLU A 37 30.54 -4.88 39.50
CA GLU A 37 30.34 -6.14 40.21
C GLU A 37 29.23 -6.02 41.28
N GLY A 38 28.77 -7.16 41.81
CA GLY A 38 27.75 -7.24 42.86
C GLY A 38 26.31 -7.39 42.34
N ASP A 39 25.35 -7.47 43.27
CA ASP A 39 23.95 -7.87 43.01
C ASP A 39 23.17 -6.93 42.07
N ALA A 40 23.71 -5.75 41.76
CA ALA A 40 23.11 -4.80 40.83
C ALA A 40 23.37 -5.15 39.35
N LYS A 41 24.48 -5.84 39.02
CA LYS A 41 24.86 -6.17 37.64
C LYS A 41 23.83 -7.08 36.95
N PRO A 42 23.36 -8.19 37.56
CA PRO A 42 22.35 -9.05 36.92
C PRO A 42 21.03 -8.31 36.63
N LYS A 43 20.59 -7.43 37.54
CA LYS A 43 19.37 -6.63 37.34
C LYS A 43 19.50 -5.64 36.18
N PHE A 44 20.70 -5.08 35.98
CA PHE A 44 20.98 -4.22 34.84
C PHE A 44 21.04 -5.02 33.53
N ASP A 45 21.65 -6.21 33.55
CA ASP A 45 21.66 -7.11 32.39
C ASP A 45 20.24 -7.47 31.95
N ASP A 46 19.38 -7.87 32.90
CA ASP A 46 17.97 -8.17 32.63
C ASP A 46 17.24 -6.98 32.02
N TYR A 47 17.44 -5.78 32.56
CA TYR A 47 16.85 -4.55 32.03
C TYR A 47 17.31 -4.25 30.59
N ILE A 48 18.60 -4.41 30.29
CA ILE A 48 19.11 -4.20 28.93
C ILE A 48 18.52 -5.22 27.95
N GLU A 49 18.40 -6.49 28.35
CA GLU A 49 17.78 -7.52 27.51
C GLU A 49 16.28 -7.29 27.29
N GLU A 50 15.56 -6.80 28.29
CA GLU A 50 14.15 -6.38 28.13
C GLU A 50 14.02 -5.24 27.12
N VAL A 51 14.84 -4.19 27.26
CA VAL A 51 14.87 -3.05 26.33
C VAL A 51 15.20 -3.49 24.89
N LYS A 52 16.14 -4.42 24.71
CA LYS A 52 16.44 -5.01 23.39
C LYS A 52 15.26 -5.78 22.81
N SER A 53 14.61 -6.61 23.63
CA SER A 53 13.45 -7.40 23.23
C SER A 53 12.30 -6.50 22.76
N ASP A 54 11.98 -5.46 23.53
CA ASP A 54 10.93 -4.51 23.21
C ASP A 54 11.24 -3.71 21.95
N SER A 55 12.46 -3.19 21.84
CA SER A 55 12.95 -2.46 20.66
C SER A 55 12.77 -3.29 19.39
N LYS A 56 13.27 -4.53 19.39
CA LYS A 56 13.14 -5.47 18.28
C LYS A 56 11.67 -5.81 17.97
N SER A 57 10.86 -6.01 19.00
CA SER A 57 9.43 -6.33 18.87
C SER A 57 8.66 -5.20 18.20
N ILE A 58 8.88 -3.96 18.61
CA ILE A 58 8.23 -2.78 18.04
C ILE A 58 8.68 -2.58 16.58
N ALA A 59 9.99 -2.72 16.30
CA ALA A 59 10.53 -2.67 14.93
C ALA A 59 9.87 -3.71 14.02
N GLY A 60 9.76 -4.96 14.50
CA GLY A 60 9.11 -6.05 13.77
C GLY A 60 7.63 -5.82 13.51
N LYS A 61 6.88 -5.32 14.51
CA LYS A 61 5.45 -4.99 14.37
C LYS A 61 5.23 -3.90 13.32
N LYS A 62 6.05 -2.85 13.30
CA LYS A 62 5.98 -1.81 12.27
C LYS A 62 6.20 -2.39 10.87
N ALA A 63 7.24 -3.23 10.70
CA ALA A 63 7.55 -3.85 9.42
C ALA A 63 6.41 -4.75 8.92
N SER A 64 5.82 -5.58 9.81
CA SER A 64 4.66 -6.40 9.49
C SER A 64 3.47 -5.55 9.07
N PHE A 65 3.16 -4.50 9.83
CA PHE A 65 2.05 -3.61 9.52
C PHE A 65 2.20 -2.91 8.16
N LEU A 66 3.41 -2.43 7.83
CA LEU A 66 3.67 -1.84 6.52
C LEU A 66 3.50 -2.86 5.38
N THR A 67 3.87 -4.12 5.61
CA THR A 67 3.65 -5.22 4.66
C THR A 67 2.16 -5.48 4.44
N ASP A 68 1.36 -5.46 5.51
CA ASP A 68 -0.10 -5.63 5.42
C ASP A 68 -0.74 -4.49 4.62
N VAL A 69 -0.28 -3.25 4.82
CA VAL A 69 -0.73 -2.08 4.04
C VAL A 69 -0.39 -2.26 2.55
N ASP A 70 0.80 -2.76 2.23
CA ASP A 70 1.19 -3.08 0.84
C ASP A 70 0.32 -4.18 0.22
N GLY A 71 -0.05 -5.19 1.01
CA GLY A 71 -1.01 -6.22 0.61
C GLY A 71 -2.37 -5.64 0.27
N GLN A 72 -2.87 -4.69 1.06
CA GLN A 72 -4.15 -4.03 0.79
C GLN A 72 -4.10 -3.14 -0.46
N ILE A 73 -3.02 -2.40 -0.68
CA ILE A 73 -2.83 -1.61 -1.91
C ILE A 73 -2.87 -2.53 -3.13
N THR A 74 -2.14 -3.64 -3.09
CA THR A 74 -2.09 -4.64 -4.18
C THR A 74 -3.45 -5.25 -4.46
N ALA A 75 -4.22 -5.58 -3.43
CA ALA A 75 -5.57 -6.12 -3.57
C ALA A 75 -6.51 -5.13 -4.27
N ILE A 76 -6.45 -3.84 -3.90
CA ILE A 76 -7.25 -2.77 -4.52
C ILE A 76 -6.84 -2.55 -5.99
N GLN A 77 -5.54 -2.57 -6.30
CA GLN A 77 -5.04 -2.51 -7.67
C GLN A 77 -5.56 -3.68 -8.52
N THR A 78 -5.52 -4.89 -7.97
CA THR A 78 -6.02 -6.10 -8.66
C THR A 78 -7.52 -6.02 -8.92
N GLN A 79 -8.31 -5.51 -7.97
CA GLN A 79 -9.75 -5.27 -8.16
C GLN A 79 -10.01 -4.28 -9.29
N LEU A 80 -9.29 -3.14 -9.30
CA LEU A 80 -9.37 -2.15 -10.38
C LEU A 80 -9.06 -2.77 -11.75
N GLU A 81 -7.96 -3.52 -11.86
CA GLU A 81 -7.58 -4.17 -13.11
C GLU A 81 -8.61 -5.20 -13.57
N THR A 82 -9.15 -5.98 -12.64
CA THR A 82 -10.20 -6.97 -12.93
C THR A 82 -11.44 -6.28 -13.51
N GLU A 83 -11.92 -5.20 -12.88
CA GLU A 83 -13.11 -4.48 -13.35
C GLU A 83 -12.86 -3.77 -14.69
N VAL A 84 -11.66 -3.22 -14.91
CA VAL A 84 -11.24 -2.70 -16.22
C VAL A 84 -11.27 -3.78 -17.29
N ASN A 85 -10.74 -4.97 -16.99
CA ASN A 85 -10.73 -6.09 -17.93
C ASN A 85 -12.14 -6.59 -18.27
N LEU A 86 -13.03 -6.68 -17.28
CA LEU A 86 -14.43 -7.07 -17.49
C LEU A 86 -15.19 -6.10 -18.41
N ASN A 87 -14.85 -4.80 -18.38
CA ASN A 87 -15.53 -3.77 -19.15
C ASN A 87 -14.76 -3.33 -20.41
N LYS A 88 -13.59 -3.93 -20.68
CA LYS A 88 -12.69 -3.53 -21.76
C LYS A 88 -13.36 -3.54 -23.14
N PHE A 89 -14.27 -4.50 -23.36
CA PHE A 89 -15.01 -4.64 -24.62
C PHE A 89 -15.78 -3.37 -25.00
N VAL A 90 -16.29 -2.61 -24.02
CA VAL A 90 -17.03 -1.36 -24.25
C VAL A 90 -16.12 -0.30 -24.89
N ALA A 91 -14.87 -0.23 -24.44
CA ALA A 91 -13.87 0.70 -24.94
C ALA A 91 -13.23 0.27 -26.27
N THR A 92 -13.45 -0.96 -26.72
CA THR A 92 -12.87 -1.48 -27.97
C THR A 92 -13.92 -1.86 -29.03
N SER A 93 -15.21 -1.70 -28.72
CA SER A 93 -16.30 -2.03 -29.64
C SER A 93 -16.26 -1.17 -30.91
N ILE A 94 -16.50 -1.81 -32.06
CA ILE A 94 -16.66 -1.12 -33.34
C ILE A 94 -18.16 -1.05 -33.62
N TYR A 95 -18.69 0.17 -33.72
CA TYR A 95 -20.06 0.42 -34.14
C TYR A 95 -20.13 0.45 -35.67
N ASP A 96 -21.33 0.20 -36.21
CA ASP A 96 -21.65 0.22 -37.66
C ASP A 96 -21.65 1.64 -38.25
N SER A 97 -20.56 2.37 -38.01
CA SER A 97 -20.27 3.69 -38.52
C SER A 97 -19.00 3.61 -39.34
N LYS A 98 -19.09 3.91 -40.65
CA LYS A 98 -17.90 4.01 -41.52
C LYS A 98 -16.97 5.17 -41.13
N ASP A 99 -17.44 6.09 -40.29
CA ASP A 99 -16.68 7.21 -39.73
C ASP A 99 -16.01 6.81 -38.39
N SER A 100 -14.68 6.90 -38.36
CA SER A 100 -13.83 6.60 -37.20
C SER A 100 -14.02 7.59 -36.04
N SER A 101 -14.31 8.86 -36.32
CA SER A 101 -14.56 9.90 -35.32
C SER A 101 -15.90 9.70 -34.63
N LYS A 102 -16.92 9.34 -35.41
CA LYS A 102 -18.23 8.94 -34.86
C LYS A 102 -18.11 7.67 -34.01
N ASN A 103 -17.35 6.68 -34.47
CA ASN A 103 -17.04 5.47 -33.70
C ASN A 103 -16.36 5.79 -32.36
N LYS A 104 -15.35 6.67 -32.37
CA LYS A 104 -14.65 7.12 -31.15
C LYS A 104 -15.60 7.80 -30.17
N SER A 105 -16.49 8.66 -30.67
CA SER A 105 -17.47 9.38 -29.85
C SER A 105 -18.48 8.44 -29.21
N LEU A 106 -18.97 7.43 -29.96
CA LEU A 106 -19.87 6.40 -29.44
C LEU A 106 -19.21 5.57 -28.33
N ARG A 107 -17.95 5.14 -28.52
CA ARG A 107 -17.21 4.42 -27.46
C ARG A 107 -17.05 5.25 -26.19
N ARG A 108 -16.71 6.54 -26.31
CA ARG A 108 -16.59 7.45 -25.16
C ARG A 108 -17.92 7.61 -24.42
N ALA A 109 -19.01 7.80 -25.15
CA ALA A 109 -20.34 7.89 -24.57
C ALA A 109 -20.73 6.59 -23.85
N ALA A 110 -20.45 5.43 -24.46
CA ALA A 110 -20.70 4.13 -23.85
C ALA A 110 -19.92 3.94 -22.54
N VAL A 111 -18.62 4.27 -22.52
CA VAL A 111 -17.81 4.20 -21.30
C VAL A 111 -18.30 5.15 -20.21
N ASN A 112 -18.68 6.39 -20.57
CA ASN A 112 -19.18 7.36 -19.59
C ASN A 112 -20.52 6.92 -18.95
N ASN A 113 -21.34 6.18 -19.71
CA ASN A 113 -22.63 5.65 -19.25
C ASN A 113 -22.53 4.36 -18.43
N LEU A 114 -21.33 3.77 -18.29
CA LEU A 114 -21.14 2.60 -17.44
C LEU A 114 -21.39 2.96 -15.96
N SER A 115 -22.09 2.09 -15.24
CA SER A 115 -22.26 2.19 -13.78
C SER A 115 -21.09 1.51 -13.05
N VAL A 116 -19.87 2.00 -13.31
CA VAL A 116 -18.61 1.49 -12.73
C VAL A 116 -17.86 2.62 -12.04
N ASP A 117 -16.85 2.27 -11.24
CA ASP A 117 -16.00 3.25 -10.55
C ASP A 117 -15.33 4.24 -11.52
N GLU A 118 -15.18 5.50 -11.11
CA GLU A 118 -14.59 6.54 -11.94
C GLU A 118 -13.14 6.23 -12.35
N SER A 119 -12.38 5.52 -11.52
CA SER A 119 -11.03 5.07 -11.85
C SER A 119 -11.05 4.07 -13.01
N VAL A 120 -12.05 3.18 -13.04
CA VAL A 120 -12.28 2.20 -14.11
C VAL A 120 -12.63 2.93 -15.40
N LYS A 121 -13.59 3.86 -15.37
CA LYS A 121 -13.93 4.71 -16.53
C LYS A 121 -12.71 5.43 -17.07
N LYS A 122 -11.92 6.06 -16.20
CA LYS A 122 -10.67 6.75 -16.56
C LYS A 122 -9.67 5.83 -17.27
N ARG A 123 -9.55 4.55 -16.88
CA ARG A 123 -8.68 3.58 -17.59
C ARG A 123 -9.27 3.18 -18.94
N LEU A 124 -10.56 2.89 -18.99
CA LEU A 124 -11.26 2.53 -20.23
C LEU A 124 -11.20 3.65 -21.28
N LEU A 125 -11.37 4.92 -20.87
CA LEU A 125 -11.27 6.07 -21.76
C LEU A 125 -9.88 6.24 -22.38
N LYS A 126 -8.81 5.78 -21.72
CA LYS A 126 -7.44 5.80 -22.28
C LYS A 126 -7.23 4.78 -23.41
N LEU A 127 -8.13 3.81 -23.56
CA LEU A 127 -8.06 2.79 -24.62
C LEU A 127 -8.72 3.24 -25.94
N ILE A 128 -9.41 4.40 -25.98
CA ILE A 128 -10.26 4.88 -27.10
C ILE A 128 -9.57 5.93 -27.98
#